data_AF-A0A699K8J5-F1
#
_entry.id   AF-A0A699K8J5-F1
#
_cell.length_a   1.000
_cell.length_b   1.000
_cell.length_c   1.000
_cell.angle_alpha   90.00
_cell.angle_beta   90.00
_cell.angle_gamma   90.00
#
_symmetry.space_group_name_H-M   'P 1'
#
loop_
_entity.id
_entity.type
_entity.pdbx_description
1 polymer ?
#
loop_
_entity_poly.entity_id
_entity_poly.type
_entity_poly.pdbx_seq_one_letter_code
_entity_poly.pdbx_strand_id
1 'polypeptide(L)'
;VFLGNNGVHDIEGNELPRLVYVSREKRPGFDHHKKAGAMNALIRVSAVISNAPYMLNVDCDHYINNSKALRESMCFMMDPTSGKKICYVQFPQRFDGIDRHDRYSNRNVVFFDINMKGLDGIQGPIYVGTGCVFRRQALYGYDAPAKKKAPGKTCNCLPKWICCCFSSRKKKAKGKSKDKSKEKSKSKKKQDAQTQIHALENIEEGIEGIDNEKSSLMPQIKFEKKFGQSPVFIASTLLEDGGVPPGATSASLLKEAIHVISCGYEDKTEWGKEVGWIYGSVTEDILTGFKMHCHGWRSVYCIPKRPAFKGSAPINLSDRLHQVLRWALGSVEILLSRHCPIWYGYGCGLKPLERFSYINSVVYPLTSVPLVAYCTLPAVCLLTGKFIVPEISNYASILFMLMFLSIAVTSILEIQWGGVGIDDLWRNEQFWVIGGVSAHLFALFQGLLKVLAGVNTNFTVTSKGGDDGEFSELYLFKWTTILIPPLTLLIINIIGVIVGISDAISNGYESWGPLFGRLFFAIWVILHLYPFLKGMMGRQTNVPTILIVWSILLASIFSLLWVRVNPFLARGGIVLEVCGLDCD
;
A
#
# COMPACT_ATOMS: atom_id res chain seq x y z
N VAL A 1 27.05 19.41 13.04
CA VAL A 1 27.67 18.14 12.59
C VAL A 1 28.35 17.56 13.80
N PHE A 2 28.11 16.28 14.08
CA PHE A 2 28.68 15.54 15.21
C PHE A 2 29.46 14.34 14.66
N LEU A 3 30.49 13.90 15.38
CA LEU A 3 31.37 12.79 14.96
C LEU A 3 32.04 13.02 13.58
N GLY A 4 32.69 12.00 13.02
CA GLY A 4 33.44 12.05 11.76
C GLY A 4 34.84 12.64 11.91
N ASN A 5 35.53 12.81 10.78
CA ASN A 5 36.94 13.20 10.70
C ASN A 5 37.33 14.48 11.45
N ASN A 6 36.40 15.43 11.60
CA ASN A 6 36.64 16.69 12.31
C ASN A 6 36.04 16.67 13.72
N GLY A 7 35.57 15.52 14.19
CA GLY A 7 34.84 15.33 15.44
C GLY A 7 35.57 14.41 16.43
N VAL A 8 34.80 13.86 17.37
CA VAL A 8 35.33 12.97 18.42
C VAL A 8 35.56 11.57 17.83
N HIS A 9 36.72 11.00 18.12
CA HIS A 9 37.09 9.62 17.78
C HIS A 9 36.67 8.67 18.92
N ASP A 10 36.63 7.37 18.63
CA ASP A 10 36.44 6.36 19.67
C ASP A 10 37.64 6.31 20.64
N ILE A 11 37.48 5.62 21.77
CA ILE A 11 38.48 5.40 22.81
C ILE A 11 39.78 4.80 22.23
N GLU A 12 39.66 3.95 21.21
CA GLU A 12 40.80 3.36 20.48
C GLU A 12 41.43 4.29 19.44
N GLY A 13 40.93 5.52 19.27
CA GLY A 13 41.40 6.50 18.29
C GLY A 13 40.81 6.35 16.88
N ASN A 14 39.88 5.40 16.69
CA ASN A 14 39.23 5.12 15.41
C ASN A 14 38.16 6.19 15.06
N GLU A 15 38.05 6.55 13.78
CA GLU A 15 37.03 7.50 13.30
C GLU A 15 35.62 6.89 13.39
N LEU A 16 34.66 7.66 13.91
CA LEU A 16 33.25 7.30 13.97
C LEU A 16 32.46 7.88 12.78
N PRO A 17 31.39 7.21 12.30
CA PRO A 17 30.56 7.74 11.24
C PRO A 17 29.99 9.13 11.56
N ARG A 18 30.10 10.05 10.61
CA ARG A 18 29.58 11.43 10.74
C ARG A 18 28.05 11.43 10.93
N LEU A 19 27.58 12.17 11.92
CA LEU A 19 26.17 12.43 12.18
C LEU A 19 25.82 13.90 11.88
N VAL A 20 24.83 14.11 11.00
CA VAL A 20 24.37 15.46 10.63
C VAL A 20 22.94 15.65 11.12
N TYR A 21 22.76 16.50 12.12
CA TYR A 21 21.45 16.96 12.54
C TYR A 21 20.97 18.09 11.64
N VAL A 22 19.76 17.98 11.10
CA VAL A 22 19.15 18.97 10.20
C VAL A 22 17.75 19.29 10.72
N SER A 23 17.48 20.57 10.91
CA SER A 23 16.12 21.09 11.11
C SER A 23 15.79 22.01 9.95
N ARG A 24 14.62 21.82 9.34
CA ARG A 24 14.17 22.65 8.21
C ARG A 24 13.70 24.01 8.68
N GLU A 25 13.90 25.02 7.84
CA GLU A 25 13.24 26.30 8.04
C GLU A 25 11.72 26.14 7.82
N LYS A 26 10.92 26.65 8.76
CA LYS A 26 9.46 26.68 8.67
C LYS A 26 8.98 28.10 8.92
N ARG A 27 8.05 28.56 8.10
CA ARG A 27 7.44 29.90 8.22
C ARG A 27 5.93 29.80 8.13
N PRO A 28 5.18 30.63 8.88
CA PRO A 28 3.73 30.74 8.71
C PRO A 28 3.38 31.02 7.25
N GLY A 29 2.36 30.34 6.72
CA GLY A 29 1.92 30.49 5.32
C GLY A 29 2.62 29.57 4.30
N PHE A 30 3.62 28.79 4.69
CA PHE A 30 4.26 27.79 3.83
C PHE A 30 3.80 26.36 4.21
N ASP A 31 3.36 25.56 3.23
CA ASP A 31 3.16 24.13 3.45
C ASP A 31 4.54 23.43 3.58
N HIS A 32 4.60 22.40 4.41
CA HIS A 32 5.82 21.69 4.75
C HIS A 32 5.78 20.19 4.40
N HIS A 33 4.64 19.72 3.87
CA HIS A 33 4.46 18.37 3.32
C HIS A 33 4.89 17.24 4.26
N LYS A 34 4.69 17.42 5.57
CA LYS A 34 4.90 16.44 6.64
C LYS A 34 6.26 15.69 6.48
N LYS A 35 6.23 14.36 6.33
CA LYS A 35 7.39 13.46 6.20
C LYS A 35 8.06 13.62 4.82
N ALA A 36 7.30 13.64 3.73
CA ALA A 36 7.81 13.76 2.38
C ALA A 36 8.73 15.00 2.21
N GLY A 37 8.30 16.16 2.71
CA GLY A 37 9.12 17.38 2.66
C GLY A 37 10.38 17.30 3.52
N ALA A 38 10.35 16.57 4.63
CA ALA A 38 11.54 16.33 5.45
C ALA A 38 12.54 15.44 4.71
N MET A 39 12.07 14.35 4.08
CA MET A 39 12.90 13.44 3.30
C MET A 39 13.52 14.14 2.08
N ASN A 40 12.75 14.98 1.38
CA ASN A 40 13.26 15.74 0.23
C ASN A 40 14.35 16.75 0.62
N ALA A 41 14.18 17.46 1.74
CA ALA A 41 15.24 18.32 2.27
C ALA A 41 16.50 17.52 2.64
N LEU A 42 16.35 16.34 3.25
CA LEU A 42 17.48 15.47 3.57
C LEU A 42 18.22 14.98 2.31
N ILE A 43 17.52 14.68 1.21
CA ILE A 43 18.17 14.35 -0.07
C ILE A 43 19.08 15.50 -0.53
N ARG A 44 18.56 16.74 -0.49
CA ARG A 44 19.31 17.93 -0.94
C ARG A 44 20.52 18.22 -0.07
N VAL A 45 20.35 18.23 1.26
CA VAL A 45 21.46 18.43 2.19
C VAL A 45 22.52 17.35 2.04
N SER A 46 22.08 16.09 1.97
CA SER A 46 23.00 14.96 1.84
C SER A 46 23.81 15.05 0.54
N ALA A 47 23.21 15.53 -0.56
CA ALA A 47 23.93 15.74 -1.82
C ALA A 47 25.05 16.77 -1.68
N VAL A 48 24.80 17.87 -0.98
CA VAL A 48 25.82 18.91 -0.76
C VAL A 48 26.93 18.44 0.18
N ILE A 49 26.61 17.69 1.25
CA ILE A 49 27.57 17.35 2.31
C ILE A 49 28.43 16.13 1.98
N SER A 50 27.84 15.05 1.46
CA SER A 50 28.53 13.77 1.26
C SER A 50 28.26 13.11 -0.09
N ASN A 51 27.13 13.43 -0.71
CA ASN A 51 26.70 12.91 -2.00
C ASN A 51 26.77 11.38 -2.13
N ALA A 52 26.29 10.65 -1.13
CA ALA A 52 26.29 9.19 -1.17
C ALA A 52 25.32 8.66 -2.25
N PRO A 53 25.73 7.76 -3.17
CA PRO A 53 24.89 7.28 -4.27
C PRO A 53 23.70 6.40 -3.82
N TYR A 54 23.77 5.88 -2.60
CA TYR A 54 22.70 5.10 -1.97
C TYR A 54 22.23 5.76 -0.68
N MET A 55 20.94 5.65 -0.39
CA MET A 55 20.30 6.27 0.77
C MET A 55 19.39 5.27 1.48
N LEU A 56 19.64 5.00 2.76
CA LEU A 56 18.76 4.19 3.60
C LEU A 56 17.73 5.11 4.28
N ASN A 57 16.44 4.77 4.17
CA ASN A 57 15.39 5.37 4.98
C ASN A 57 14.99 4.45 6.14
N VAL A 58 14.88 5.00 7.35
CA VAL A 58 14.44 4.31 8.58
C VAL A 58 13.58 5.25 9.41
N ASP A 59 12.42 4.76 9.85
CA ASP A 59 11.54 5.47 10.78
C ASP A 59 12.07 5.41 12.22
N CYS A 60 11.68 6.39 13.06
CA CYS A 60 12.16 6.49 14.44
C CYS A 60 11.75 5.32 15.34
N ASP A 61 10.67 4.61 15.00
CA ASP A 61 10.18 3.43 15.68
C ASP A 61 10.85 2.13 15.17
N HIS A 62 11.82 2.23 14.25
CA HIS A 62 12.57 1.11 13.71
C HIS A 62 14.08 1.25 13.94
N TYR A 63 14.73 0.13 14.24
CA TYR A 63 16.17 0.05 14.41
C TYR A 63 16.78 -1.06 13.54
N ILE A 64 18.07 -0.94 13.25
CA ILE A 64 18.85 -1.96 12.53
C ILE A 64 19.14 -3.10 13.51
N ASN A 65 18.49 -4.24 13.30
CA ASN A 65 18.71 -5.45 14.11
C ASN A 65 19.86 -6.31 13.57
N ASN A 66 20.14 -6.27 12.26
CA ASN A 66 21.26 -6.99 11.64
C ASN A 66 22.28 -6.00 11.06
N SER A 67 23.49 -5.95 11.62
CA SER A 67 24.58 -5.09 11.12
C SER A 67 25.03 -5.42 9.69
N LYS A 68 24.62 -6.57 9.14
CA LYS A 68 24.87 -6.96 7.74
C LYS A 68 23.84 -6.42 6.75
N ALA A 69 22.74 -5.82 7.20
CA ALA A 69 21.64 -5.36 6.32
C ALA A 69 22.12 -4.44 5.18
N LEU A 70 23.02 -3.50 5.49
CA LEU A 70 23.60 -2.62 4.48
C LEU A 70 24.44 -3.40 3.45
N ARG A 71 25.29 -4.34 3.91
CA ARG A 71 26.10 -5.19 3.03
C ARG A 71 25.23 -6.07 2.13
N GLU A 72 24.15 -6.63 2.67
CA GLU A 72 23.19 -7.44 1.91
C GLU A 72 22.50 -6.61 0.82
N SER A 73 22.10 -5.37 1.12
CA SER A 73 21.52 -4.48 0.10
C SER A 73 22.51 -4.15 -1.03
N MET A 74 23.79 -3.96 -0.68
CA MET A 74 24.84 -3.67 -1.67
C MET A 74 25.10 -4.86 -2.60
N CYS A 75 24.92 -6.10 -2.12
CA CYS A 75 25.05 -7.29 -2.95
C CYS A 75 24.17 -7.22 -4.21
N PHE A 76 22.92 -6.75 -4.07
CA PHE A 76 22.02 -6.57 -5.19
C PHE A 76 22.37 -5.33 -6.02
N MET A 77 22.60 -4.19 -5.37
CA MET A 77 22.83 -2.90 -6.04
C MET A 77 24.13 -2.85 -6.84
N MET A 78 25.15 -3.60 -6.40
CA MET A 78 26.47 -3.67 -7.02
C MET A 78 26.62 -4.82 -8.03
N ASP A 79 25.59 -5.65 -8.23
CA ASP A 79 25.64 -6.69 -9.27
C ASP A 79 25.85 -6.04 -10.65
N PRO A 80 26.94 -6.36 -11.37
CA PRO A 80 27.21 -5.80 -12.70
C PRO A 80 26.11 -6.08 -13.73
N THR A 81 25.36 -7.18 -13.55
CA THR A 81 24.37 -7.66 -14.51
C THR A 81 23.02 -6.98 -14.32
N SER A 82 22.48 -7.01 -13.10
CA SER A 82 21.13 -6.53 -12.81
C SER A 82 21.08 -5.29 -11.91
N GLY A 83 22.14 -5.02 -11.13
CA GLY A 83 22.18 -3.96 -10.11
C GLY A 83 21.94 -2.55 -10.66
N LYS A 84 22.37 -2.28 -11.89
CA LYS A 84 22.15 -0.97 -12.57
C LYS A 84 20.69 -0.59 -12.75
N LYS A 85 19.77 -1.55 -12.74
CA LYS A 85 18.32 -1.32 -12.87
C LYS A 85 17.58 -1.29 -11.55
N ILE A 86 18.27 -1.55 -10.44
CA ILE A 86 17.64 -1.60 -9.13
C ILE A 86 17.55 -0.17 -8.60
N CYS A 87 16.33 0.29 -8.30
CA CYS A 87 16.10 1.58 -7.68
C CYS A 87 16.07 1.52 -6.17
N TYR A 88 15.57 0.44 -5.57
CA TYR A 88 15.64 0.23 -4.13
C TYR A 88 15.59 -1.24 -3.73
N VAL A 89 16.17 -1.54 -2.56
CA VAL A 89 16.03 -2.84 -1.87
C VAL A 89 15.16 -2.64 -0.64
N GLN A 90 13.99 -3.30 -0.63
CA GLN A 90 13.04 -3.28 0.48
C GLN A 90 13.27 -4.49 1.39
N PHE A 91 13.33 -4.24 2.69
CA PHE A 91 13.37 -5.29 3.71
C PHE A 91 11.98 -5.48 4.36
N PRO A 92 11.65 -6.70 4.84
CA PRO A 92 10.43 -6.93 5.61
C PRO A 92 10.43 -6.11 6.90
N GLN A 93 9.30 -5.49 7.22
CA GLN A 93 9.09 -4.87 8.53
C GLN A 93 8.72 -5.97 9.53
N ARG A 94 9.48 -6.09 10.61
CA ARG A 94 9.18 -7.00 11.72
C ARG A 94 9.04 -6.18 12.98
N PHE A 95 8.15 -6.60 13.88
CA PHE A 95 7.89 -5.86 15.12
C PHE A 95 8.20 -6.68 16.37
N ASP A 96 8.65 -5.98 17.41
CA ASP A 96 8.78 -6.49 18.77
C ASP A 96 7.51 -6.15 19.59
N GLY A 97 7.37 -6.75 20.78
CA GLY A 97 6.26 -6.43 21.70
C GLY A 97 4.88 -6.95 21.26
N ILE A 98 4.83 -7.95 20.38
CA ILE A 98 3.57 -8.55 19.91
C ILE A 98 3.15 -9.67 20.87
N ASP A 99 1.87 -9.69 21.26
CA ASP A 99 1.26 -10.79 22.02
C ASP A 99 1.48 -12.15 21.35
N ARG A 100 1.58 -13.23 22.14
CA ARG A 100 1.76 -14.61 21.66
C ARG A 100 0.68 -15.02 20.66
N HIS A 101 -0.54 -14.51 20.82
CA HIS A 101 -1.70 -14.84 19.98
C HIS A 101 -1.95 -13.87 18.82
N ASP A 102 -1.12 -12.83 18.67
CA ASP A 102 -1.22 -11.73 17.70
C ASP A 102 -2.68 -11.37 17.33
N ARG A 103 -3.48 -11.00 18.34
CA ARG A 103 -4.93 -10.80 18.19
C ARG A 103 -5.31 -9.76 17.13
N TYR A 104 -4.41 -8.82 16.85
CA TYR A 104 -4.65 -7.70 15.93
C TYR A 104 -3.89 -7.84 14.60
N SER A 105 -3.32 -9.02 14.32
CA SER A 105 -2.54 -9.29 13.10
C SER A 105 -1.47 -8.22 12.84
N ASN A 106 -0.76 -7.80 13.89
CA ASN A 106 0.24 -6.73 13.78
C ASN A 106 1.46 -7.17 12.96
N ARG A 107 1.75 -8.47 12.91
CA ARG A 107 2.86 -9.01 12.09
C ARG A 107 2.60 -8.87 10.59
N ASN A 108 1.33 -8.86 10.16
CA ASN A 108 0.92 -8.80 8.76
C ASN A 108 1.71 -9.76 7.85
N VAL A 109 1.88 -11.01 8.30
CA VAL A 109 2.76 -12.00 7.67
C VAL A 109 2.31 -12.36 6.26
N VAL A 110 1.01 -12.39 5.96
CA VAL A 110 0.50 -12.71 4.62
C VAL A 110 1.00 -11.68 3.61
N PHE A 111 0.95 -10.39 3.95
CA PHE A 111 1.44 -9.33 3.08
C PHE A 111 2.96 -9.40 2.86
N PHE A 112 3.75 -9.53 3.93
CA PHE A 112 5.21 -9.52 3.84
C PHE A 112 5.82 -10.84 3.34
N ASP A 113 5.26 -11.99 3.72
CA ASP A 113 5.85 -13.31 3.44
C ASP A 113 5.24 -14.03 2.25
N ILE A 114 4.10 -13.57 1.71
CA ILE A 114 3.47 -14.14 0.51
C ILE A 114 3.40 -13.09 -0.59
N ASN A 115 2.66 -12.00 -0.37
CA ASN A 115 2.38 -11.01 -1.42
C ASN A 115 3.65 -10.30 -1.91
N MET A 116 4.46 -9.73 -1.01
CA MET A 116 5.70 -9.03 -1.40
C MET A 116 6.70 -9.93 -2.14
N LYS A 117 6.78 -11.23 -1.78
CA LYS A 117 7.60 -12.20 -2.51
C LYS A 117 7.06 -12.44 -3.92
N GLY A 118 5.74 -12.52 -4.07
CA GLY A 118 5.08 -12.65 -5.38
C GLY A 118 5.40 -11.47 -6.31
N LEU A 119 5.32 -10.23 -5.79
CA LEU A 119 5.64 -9.02 -6.57
C LEU A 119 7.12 -8.93 -6.97
N ASP A 120 8.02 -9.47 -6.16
CA ASP A 120 9.46 -9.49 -6.46
C ASP A 120 9.80 -10.24 -7.76
N GLY A 121 8.97 -11.22 -8.14
CA GLY A 121 9.08 -11.95 -9.41
C GLY A 121 8.73 -11.12 -10.66
N ILE A 122 8.01 -10.01 -10.51
CA ILE A 122 7.52 -9.18 -11.62
C ILE A 122 8.45 -7.99 -11.83
N GLN A 123 8.26 -6.90 -11.06
CA GLN A 123 9.08 -5.69 -11.13
C GLN A 123 9.68 -5.31 -9.78
N GLY A 124 9.31 -6.01 -8.71
CA GLY A 124 9.82 -5.78 -7.37
C GLY A 124 8.71 -5.43 -6.37
N PRO A 125 8.99 -5.44 -5.07
CA PRO A 125 8.03 -5.05 -4.04
C PRO A 125 7.72 -3.55 -4.12
N ILE A 126 6.55 -3.15 -3.62
CA ILE A 126 6.21 -1.75 -3.41
C ILE A 126 7.00 -1.16 -2.22
N TYR A 127 7.22 0.15 -2.23
CA TYR A 127 7.86 0.84 -1.12
C TYR A 127 6.86 1.07 0.03
N VAL A 128 7.22 0.67 1.25
CA VAL A 128 6.33 0.63 2.43
C VAL A 128 6.78 1.56 3.58
N GLY A 129 7.62 2.56 3.28
CA GLY A 129 7.86 3.69 4.20
C GLY A 129 9.08 3.59 5.12
N THR A 130 9.72 2.43 5.30
CA THR A 130 10.91 2.24 6.16
C THR A 130 11.72 1.01 5.72
N GLY A 131 12.97 0.91 6.19
CA GLY A 131 13.86 -0.24 5.95
C GLY A 131 14.17 -0.44 4.48
N CYS A 132 14.43 0.65 3.76
CA CYS A 132 14.57 0.63 2.30
C CYS A 132 15.82 1.40 1.85
N VAL A 133 16.68 0.75 1.06
CA VAL A 133 17.92 1.34 0.52
C VAL A 133 17.69 1.77 -0.91
N PHE A 134 17.61 3.07 -1.14
CA PHE A 134 17.36 3.70 -2.43
C PHE A 134 18.65 4.02 -3.18
N ARG A 135 18.56 3.99 -4.51
CA ARG A 135 19.51 4.61 -5.43
C ARG A 135 19.14 6.09 -5.59
N ARG A 136 20.08 6.98 -5.29
CA ARG A 136 19.90 8.44 -5.34
C ARG A 136 19.43 8.93 -6.72
N GLN A 137 20.02 8.44 -7.80
CA GLN A 137 19.63 8.82 -9.16
C GLN A 137 18.17 8.48 -9.48
N ALA A 138 17.63 7.40 -8.90
CA ALA A 138 16.23 7.05 -9.08
C ALA A 138 15.31 8.01 -8.28
N LEU A 139 15.73 8.47 -7.10
CA LEU A 139 15.04 9.52 -6.34
C LEU A 139 15.07 10.88 -7.07
N TYR A 140 16.08 11.15 -7.90
CA TYR A 140 16.13 12.35 -8.74
C TYR A 140 15.18 12.32 -9.95
N GLY A 141 14.43 11.24 -10.13
CA GLY A 141 13.51 11.08 -11.26
C GLY A 141 14.24 10.96 -12.59
N TYR A 142 15.37 10.26 -12.62
CA TYR A 142 15.99 9.79 -13.86
C TYR A 142 15.38 8.45 -14.28
N ASP A 143 15.31 8.18 -15.58
CA ASP A 143 14.84 6.91 -16.11
C ASP A 143 15.86 5.79 -15.87
N ALA A 144 15.35 4.56 -15.73
CA ALA A 144 16.22 3.40 -15.60
C ALA A 144 17.08 3.20 -16.85
N PRO A 145 18.34 2.74 -16.72
CA PRO A 145 19.23 2.53 -17.86
C PRO A 145 18.59 1.63 -18.92
N ALA A 146 18.57 2.09 -20.18
CA ALA A 146 17.94 1.37 -21.28
C ALA A 146 18.55 -0.03 -21.45
N LYS A 147 17.70 -1.06 -21.69
CA LYS A 147 18.21 -2.36 -22.10
C LYS A 147 18.82 -2.20 -23.49
N LYS A 148 20.11 -2.49 -23.66
CA LYS A 148 20.63 -2.83 -24.98
C LYS A 148 19.83 -4.02 -25.47
N LYS A 149 19.00 -3.84 -26.50
CA LYS A 149 18.31 -4.96 -27.15
C LYS A 149 19.41 -5.96 -27.54
N ALA A 150 19.29 -7.20 -27.07
CA ALA A 150 20.07 -8.27 -27.67
C ALA A 150 19.76 -8.24 -29.18
N PRO A 151 20.77 -8.36 -30.08
CA PRO A 151 20.49 -8.48 -31.51
C PRO A 151 19.51 -9.64 -31.66
N GLY A 152 18.31 -9.34 -32.17
CA GLY A 152 17.25 -10.32 -32.32
C GLY A 152 17.81 -11.48 -33.15
N LYS A 153 17.90 -12.67 -32.55
CA LYS A 153 18.07 -13.88 -33.32
C LYS A 153 16.77 -14.06 -34.09
N THR A 154 16.78 -13.67 -35.36
CA THR A 154 15.71 -14.04 -36.29
C THR A 154 15.77 -15.56 -36.47
N CYS A 155 15.06 -16.30 -35.61
CA CYS A 155 14.75 -17.68 -35.90
C CYS A 155 13.74 -17.70 -37.05
N ASN A 156 14.23 -17.88 -38.28
CA ASN A 156 13.42 -18.13 -39.48
C ASN A 156 12.81 -19.54 -39.46
N CYS A 157 12.14 -19.94 -38.37
CA CYS A 157 11.68 -21.32 -38.18
C CYS A 157 10.15 -21.46 -38.14
N LEU A 158 9.37 -20.41 -38.44
CA LEU A 158 7.90 -20.49 -38.47
C LEU A 158 7.36 -20.18 -39.88
N PRO A 159 6.59 -21.09 -40.50
CA PRO A 159 6.00 -20.88 -41.82
C PRO A 159 5.01 -19.70 -41.84
N LYS A 160 4.99 -18.99 -42.97
CA LYS A 160 4.29 -17.72 -43.24
C LYS A 160 2.75 -17.72 -43.15
N TRP A 161 2.09 -18.76 -42.64
CA TRP A 161 0.63 -18.87 -42.72
C TRP A 161 -0.15 -18.50 -41.44
N ILE A 162 0.50 -18.22 -40.30
CA ILE A 162 -0.20 -17.90 -39.03
C ILE A 162 -0.22 -16.39 -38.70
N CYS A 163 0.37 -15.51 -39.54
CA CYS A 163 0.49 -14.08 -39.22
C CYS A 163 -0.37 -13.18 -40.14
N CYS A 164 -1.70 -13.38 -40.13
CA CYS A 164 -2.66 -12.60 -40.93
C CYS A 164 -3.76 -11.93 -40.08
N CYS A 165 -3.42 -11.20 -39.00
CA CYS A 165 -4.43 -10.39 -38.29
C CYS A 165 -4.05 -8.96 -37.88
N PHE A 166 -2.86 -8.42 -38.16
CA PHE A 166 -2.59 -6.98 -37.90
C PHE A 166 -1.61 -6.37 -38.89
N SER A 167 -2.08 -6.02 -40.09
CA SER A 167 -1.34 -5.22 -41.07
C SER A 167 -1.94 -3.81 -41.20
N SER A 168 -1.49 -2.88 -40.36
CA SER A 168 -1.76 -1.46 -40.53
C SER A 168 -0.74 -0.84 -41.49
N ARG A 169 -1.26 -0.28 -42.58
CA ARG A 169 -0.59 0.40 -43.70
C ARG A 169 0.66 1.23 -43.31
N LYS A 170 1.82 0.90 -43.88
CA LYS A 170 2.95 1.83 -44.06
C LYS A 170 2.97 2.37 -45.49
N LYS A 171 2.89 3.70 -45.63
CA LYS A 171 3.07 4.44 -46.88
C LYS A 171 4.52 4.31 -47.37
N LYS A 172 4.66 4.10 -48.69
CA LYS A 172 5.93 4.06 -49.44
C LYS A 172 6.58 5.45 -49.51
N ALA A 173 7.89 5.53 -49.35
CA ALA A 173 8.72 6.60 -49.89
C ALA A 173 9.80 6.00 -50.79
N LYS A 174 9.93 6.56 -52.00
CA LYS A 174 10.83 6.15 -53.08
C LYS A 174 12.29 6.42 -52.72
N GLY A 175 13.17 5.54 -53.19
CA GLY A 175 14.62 5.63 -52.98
C GLY A 175 15.34 6.61 -53.90
N LYS A 176 16.61 6.86 -53.54
CA LYS A 176 17.73 7.09 -54.46
C LYS A 176 19.04 6.73 -53.74
N SER A 177 19.85 5.92 -54.41
CA SER A 177 21.19 5.50 -54.01
C SER A 177 22.23 6.60 -54.21
N LYS A 178 23.26 6.64 -53.35
CA LYS A 178 24.66 6.80 -53.78
C LYS A 178 25.63 6.38 -52.68
N ASP A 179 26.56 5.50 -53.07
CA ASP A 179 27.74 5.06 -52.32
C ASP A 179 28.66 6.22 -51.93
N LYS A 180 29.27 6.11 -50.73
CA LYS A 180 30.72 6.19 -50.53
C LYS A 180 31.13 5.76 -49.11
N SER A 181 32.16 4.93 -49.08
CA SER A 181 32.82 4.28 -47.95
C SER A 181 33.81 5.19 -47.17
N LYS A 182 34.12 4.77 -45.91
CA LYS A 182 35.17 5.23 -44.96
C LYS A 182 34.74 6.47 -44.14
N GLU A 183 34.79 6.55 -42.81
CA GLU A 183 35.65 5.97 -41.78
C GLU A 183 34.88 5.59 -40.50
N LYS A 184 35.30 4.51 -39.84
CA LYS A 184 34.92 4.15 -38.47
C LYS A 184 35.95 4.75 -37.50
N SER A 185 35.53 5.66 -36.63
CA SER A 185 35.80 5.63 -35.16
C SER A 185 35.63 7.03 -34.55
N LYS A 186 34.40 7.40 -34.14
CA LYS A 186 34.11 8.43 -33.10
C LYS A 186 32.63 8.69 -32.80
N SER A 187 31.66 8.02 -33.46
CA SER A 187 30.22 8.38 -33.33
C SER A 187 29.40 7.59 -32.28
N LYS A 188 30.01 6.83 -31.37
CA LYS A 188 29.24 6.07 -30.35
C LYS A 188 28.75 6.90 -29.16
N LYS A 189 29.24 8.13 -28.96
CA LYS A 189 28.80 9.02 -27.85
C LYS A 189 27.66 9.98 -28.21
N LYS A 190 27.35 10.17 -29.51
CA LYS A 190 26.32 11.13 -29.96
C LYS A 190 24.93 10.53 -30.15
N GLN A 191 24.84 9.20 -30.27
CA GLN A 191 23.57 8.53 -30.57
C GLN A 191 22.67 8.37 -29.33
N ASP A 192 23.25 8.29 -28.13
CA ASP A 192 22.50 8.24 -26.87
C ASP A 192 21.88 9.61 -26.52
N ALA A 193 22.56 10.71 -26.86
CA ALA A 193 22.05 12.07 -26.67
C ALA A 193 20.87 12.39 -27.61
N GLN A 194 20.90 11.88 -28.84
CA GLN A 194 19.86 12.18 -29.85
C GLN A 194 18.56 11.40 -29.61
N THR A 195 18.62 10.27 -28.90
CA THR A 195 17.42 9.48 -28.58
C THR A 195 16.66 10.02 -27.36
N GLN A 196 17.33 10.76 -26.47
CA GLN A 196 16.68 11.49 -25.37
C GLN A 196 15.91 12.74 -25.84
N ILE A 197 16.24 13.26 -27.02
CA ILE A 197 15.57 14.43 -27.62
C ILE A 197 14.23 14.02 -28.26
N HIS A 198 14.16 12.83 -28.86
CA HIS A 198 12.98 12.39 -29.61
C HIS A 198 11.75 12.02 -28.74
N ALA A 199 11.91 11.88 -27.43
CA ALA A 199 10.80 11.66 -26.48
C ALA A 199 10.17 12.97 -25.95
N LEU A 200 10.72 14.13 -26.34
CA LEU A 200 10.27 15.46 -25.92
C LEU A 200 9.70 16.31 -27.08
N GLU A 201 9.81 15.86 -28.33
CA GLU A 201 9.39 16.62 -29.51
C GLU A 201 7.87 16.68 -29.78
N ASN A 202 7.03 16.04 -28.97
CA ASN A 202 5.57 16.02 -29.24
C ASN A 202 4.79 17.20 -28.62
N ILE A 203 5.43 18.28 -28.13
CA ILE A 203 4.71 19.43 -27.53
C ILE A 203 5.16 20.82 -28.04
N GLU A 204 6.22 20.96 -28.85
CA GLU A 204 6.65 22.28 -29.34
C GLU A 204 6.65 22.36 -30.86
N GLU A 205 5.45 22.37 -31.46
CA GLU A 205 5.25 23.03 -32.76
C GLU A 205 4.84 24.49 -32.50
N GLY A 206 5.77 25.41 -32.72
CA GLY A 206 5.43 26.82 -32.87
C GLY A 206 6.50 27.80 -32.38
N ILE A 207 7.08 28.50 -33.34
CA ILE A 207 7.87 29.75 -33.26
C ILE A 207 9.38 29.54 -33.42
N GLU A 208 9.79 29.59 -34.70
CA GLU A 208 11.16 29.74 -35.18
C GLU A 208 11.70 31.15 -34.90
N GLY A 209 12.99 31.24 -34.55
CA GLY A 209 13.82 32.43 -34.75
C GLY A 209 14.32 33.11 -33.48
N ILE A 210 15.59 32.85 -33.12
CA ILE A 210 16.67 33.75 -32.64
C ILE A 210 17.69 32.87 -31.89
N ASP A 211 18.70 32.40 -32.63
CA ASP A 211 19.67 31.38 -32.23
C ASP A 211 21.06 31.97 -31.92
N ASN A 212 21.53 31.76 -30.68
CA ASN A 212 22.75 30.99 -30.39
C ASN A 212 23.10 30.98 -28.89
N GLU A 213 22.80 32.05 -28.13
CA GLU A 213 23.04 32.11 -26.68
C GLU A 213 21.99 31.33 -25.86
N LYS A 214 20.74 31.26 -26.33
CA LYS A 214 19.70 30.46 -25.67
C LYS A 214 20.01 28.97 -25.70
N SER A 215 20.73 28.44 -26.70
CA SER A 215 20.93 26.99 -26.84
C SER A 215 21.79 26.35 -25.74
N SER A 216 22.78 27.08 -25.20
CA SER A 216 23.62 26.62 -24.09
C SER A 216 23.01 26.90 -22.71
N LEU A 217 22.10 27.87 -22.63
CA LEU A 217 21.36 28.23 -21.41
C LEU A 217 20.15 27.31 -21.17
N MET A 218 19.54 26.76 -22.23
CA MET A 218 18.36 25.90 -22.14
C MET A 218 18.54 24.63 -21.28
N PRO A 219 19.69 23.91 -21.30
CA PRO A 219 19.95 22.81 -20.38
C PRO A 219 20.03 23.26 -18.92
N GLN A 220 20.66 24.40 -18.65
CA GLN A 220 20.86 24.91 -17.29
C GLN A 220 19.55 25.40 -16.67
N ILE A 221 18.74 26.13 -17.42
CA ILE A 221 17.38 26.56 -17.02
C ILE A 221 16.50 25.33 -16.73
N LYS A 222 16.62 24.25 -17.51
CA LYS A 222 15.89 23.00 -17.27
C LYS A 222 16.33 22.32 -15.97
N PHE A 223 17.63 22.31 -15.66
CA PHE A 223 18.13 21.78 -14.39
C PHE A 223 17.70 22.65 -13.20
N GLU A 224 17.73 23.97 -13.33
CA GLU A 224 17.26 24.89 -12.29
C GLU A 224 15.76 24.72 -12.03
N LYS A 225 14.95 24.56 -13.08
CA LYS A 225 13.52 24.25 -12.94
C LYS A 225 13.29 22.89 -12.28
N LYS A 226 14.11 21.89 -12.59
CA LYS A 226 13.94 20.53 -12.02
C LYS A 226 14.41 20.46 -10.56
N PHE A 227 15.60 20.99 -10.27
CA PHE A 227 16.31 20.74 -9.01
C PHE A 227 16.36 21.95 -8.06
N GLY A 228 16.14 23.17 -8.56
CA GLY A 228 16.23 24.41 -7.79
C GLY A 228 17.44 25.27 -8.18
N GLN A 229 17.56 26.43 -7.56
CA GLN A 229 18.51 27.49 -7.95
C GLN A 229 19.97 27.26 -7.52
N SER A 230 20.25 26.22 -6.73
CA SER A 230 21.61 25.99 -6.22
C SER A 230 22.51 25.35 -7.29
N PRO A 231 23.55 26.04 -7.78
CA PRO A 231 24.47 25.47 -8.76
C PRO A 231 25.32 24.35 -8.16
N VAL A 232 25.63 24.43 -6.86
CA VAL A 232 26.40 23.41 -6.13
C VAL A 232 25.59 22.12 -6.04
N PHE A 233 24.30 22.21 -5.72
CA PHE A 233 23.43 21.05 -5.69
C PHE A 233 23.27 20.43 -7.08
N ILE A 234 22.99 21.24 -8.12
CA ILE A 234 22.88 20.76 -9.50
C ILE A 234 24.15 20.03 -9.92
N ALA A 235 25.32 20.61 -9.69
CA ALA A 235 26.61 19.98 -10.01
C ALA A 235 26.80 18.65 -9.28
N SER A 236 26.41 18.57 -8.01
CA SER A 236 26.45 17.34 -7.23
C SER A 236 25.55 16.25 -7.81
N THR A 237 24.36 16.59 -8.32
CA THR A 237 23.44 15.59 -8.91
C THR A 237 23.97 14.92 -10.18
N LEU A 238 24.90 15.58 -10.90
CA LEU A 238 25.50 15.07 -12.13
C LEU A 238 26.62 14.06 -11.89
N LEU A 239 27.07 13.90 -10.63
CA LEU A 239 28.09 12.92 -10.24
C LEU A 239 27.42 11.59 -9.90
N GLU A 240 27.41 10.64 -10.85
CA GLU A 240 26.77 9.33 -10.66
C GLU A 240 27.40 8.50 -9.53
N ASP A 241 28.72 8.50 -9.43
CA ASP A 241 29.47 7.79 -8.39
C ASP A 241 29.45 8.51 -7.02
N GLY A 242 28.86 9.70 -6.98
CA GLY A 242 28.78 10.52 -5.78
C GLY A 242 30.08 11.24 -5.44
N GLY A 243 30.20 11.62 -4.17
CA GLY A 243 31.32 12.41 -3.65
C GLY A 243 31.17 13.92 -3.85
N VAL A 244 32.11 14.65 -3.25
CA VAL A 244 32.16 16.11 -3.22
C VAL A 244 33.30 16.59 -4.14
N PRO A 245 33.10 17.66 -4.95
CA PRO A 245 34.15 18.18 -5.81
C PRO A 245 35.43 18.56 -5.04
N PRO A 246 36.62 18.31 -5.61
CA PRO A 246 37.90 18.65 -4.98
C PRO A 246 38.00 20.17 -4.80
N GLY A 247 38.34 20.62 -3.58
CA GLY A 247 38.49 22.05 -3.23
C GLY A 247 37.30 22.67 -2.48
N ALA A 248 36.22 21.93 -2.24
CA ALA A 248 35.11 22.42 -1.42
C ALA A 248 35.49 22.47 0.08
N THR A 249 35.33 23.64 0.72
CA THR A 249 35.56 23.79 2.16
C THR A 249 34.33 23.36 2.97
N SER A 250 34.54 22.81 4.17
CA SER A 250 33.43 22.44 5.07
C SER A 250 32.49 23.62 5.37
N ALA A 251 33.03 24.84 5.50
CA ALA A 251 32.24 26.04 5.76
C ALA A 251 31.36 26.43 4.57
N SER A 252 31.89 26.39 3.35
CA SER A 252 31.10 26.67 2.14
C SER A 252 30.00 25.63 1.92
N LEU A 253 30.28 24.35 2.17
CA LEU A 253 29.29 23.29 2.06
C LEU A 253 28.17 23.42 3.10
N LEU A 254 28.49 23.84 4.33
CA LEU A 254 27.47 24.08 5.36
C LEU A 254 26.58 25.29 5.03
N LYS A 255 27.17 26.38 4.53
CA LYS A 255 26.40 27.55 4.07
C LYS A 255 25.43 27.17 2.96
N GLU A 256 25.90 26.37 2.00
CA GLU A 256 25.08 25.88 0.90
C GLU A 256 24.00 24.89 1.38
N ALA A 257 24.35 24.00 2.32
CA ALA A 257 23.39 23.08 2.93
C ALA A 257 22.23 23.81 3.64
N ILE A 258 22.49 24.97 4.25
CA ILE A 258 21.45 25.83 4.85
C ILE A 258 20.58 26.47 3.75
N HIS A 259 21.16 26.89 2.64
CA HIS A 259 20.40 27.47 1.52
C HIS A 259 19.40 26.47 0.91
N VAL A 260 19.84 25.23 0.66
CA VAL A 260 19.00 24.19 0.02
C VAL A 260 17.86 23.64 0.90
N ILE A 261 17.79 24.02 2.18
CA ILE A 261 16.69 23.66 3.10
C ILE A 261 15.80 24.84 3.49
N SER A 262 15.99 25.99 2.84
CA SER A 262 15.12 27.14 3.03
C SER A 262 13.67 26.82 2.64
N CYS A 263 12.72 27.50 3.28
CA CYS A 263 11.29 27.16 3.14
C CYS A 263 10.74 27.38 1.73
N GLY A 264 11.33 28.32 0.96
CA GLY A 264 10.93 28.62 -0.42
C GLY A 264 11.78 27.91 -1.49
N TYR A 265 12.70 27.02 -1.11
CA TYR A 265 13.61 26.38 -2.09
C TYR A 265 12.86 25.55 -3.15
N GLU A 266 11.74 24.95 -2.76
CA GLU A 266 10.95 24.07 -3.62
C GLU A 266 9.99 24.85 -4.53
N ASP A 267 9.88 26.17 -4.36
CA ASP A 267 8.97 27.01 -5.13
C ASP A 267 9.33 26.99 -6.62
N LYS A 268 8.32 26.71 -7.46
CA LYS A 268 8.45 26.59 -8.92
C LYS A 268 9.44 25.51 -9.38
N THR A 269 9.79 24.57 -8.51
CA THR A 269 10.59 23.39 -8.87
C THR A 269 9.72 22.15 -9.12
N GLU A 270 10.37 21.06 -9.55
CA GLU A 270 9.75 19.74 -9.71
C GLU A 270 9.87 18.85 -8.45
N TRP A 271 10.40 19.38 -7.34
CA TRP A 271 10.44 18.69 -6.05
C TRP A 271 9.04 18.31 -5.58
N GLY A 272 8.87 17.06 -5.17
CA GLY A 272 7.60 16.49 -4.74
C GLY A 272 6.59 16.22 -5.85
N LYS A 273 6.81 16.71 -7.08
CA LYS A 273 5.95 16.41 -8.24
C LYS A 273 6.51 15.26 -9.05
N GLU A 274 7.79 15.36 -9.40
CA GLU A 274 8.52 14.42 -10.26
C GLU A 274 9.86 14.01 -9.65
N VAL A 275 10.34 14.74 -8.63
CA VAL A 275 11.63 14.54 -7.96
C VAL A 275 11.43 14.29 -6.47
N GLY A 276 12.14 13.31 -5.93
CA GLY A 276 12.12 12.93 -4.53
C GLY A 276 10.88 12.10 -4.14
N TRP A 277 10.49 12.20 -2.87
CA TRP A 277 9.23 11.71 -2.36
C TRP A 277 8.07 12.54 -2.90
N ILE A 278 7.08 11.87 -3.46
CA ILE A 278 5.97 12.52 -4.17
C ILE A 278 4.93 13.06 -3.19
N TYR A 279 4.50 14.30 -3.38
CA TYR A 279 3.52 15.01 -2.57
C TYR A 279 2.09 14.71 -3.02
N GLY A 280 1.12 15.02 -2.15
CA GLY A 280 -0.31 15.00 -2.51
C GLY A 280 -1.11 13.81 -1.96
N SER A 281 -0.46 12.83 -1.33
CA SER A 281 -1.14 11.76 -0.58
C SER A 281 -0.51 11.57 0.80
N VAL A 282 -1.32 11.12 1.76
CA VAL A 282 -0.84 10.67 3.09
C VAL A 282 0.01 9.39 3.00
N THR A 283 -0.10 8.62 1.92
CA THR A 283 0.74 7.45 1.62
C THR A 283 1.71 7.79 0.50
N GLU A 284 2.66 8.69 0.78
CA GLU A 284 3.68 9.10 -0.20
C GLU A 284 4.61 7.95 -0.60
N ASP A 285 4.70 6.92 0.25
CA ASP A 285 5.56 5.76 0.08
C ASP A 285 5.17 4.93 -1.15
N ILE A 286 3.93 4.45 -1.22
CA ILE A 286 3.43 3.67 -2.36
C ILE A 286 3.51 4.50 -3.63
N LEU A 287 3.14 5.79 -3.56
CA LEU A 287 3.15 6.69 -4.70
C LEU A 287 4.57 6.94 -5.25
N THR A 288 5.55 7.12 -4.37
CA THR A 288 6.96 7.28 -4.76
C THR A 288 7.48 6.00 -5.43
N GLY A 289 7.21 4.83 -4.85
CA GLY A 289 7.59 3.54 -5.44
C GLY A 289 6.97 3.33 -6.83
N PHE A 290 5.67 3.61 -6.96
CA PHE A 290 4.93 3.53 -8.22
C PHE A 290 5.53 4.43 -9.31
N LYS A 291 5.85 5.68 -8.96
CA LYS A 291 6.47 6.62 -9.88
C LYS A 291 7.83 6.13 -10.37
N MET A 292 8.67 5.62 -9.47
CA MET A 292 9.97 5.04 -9.83
C MET A 292 9.81 3.82 -10.76
N HIS A 293 8.85 2.92 -10.50
CA HIS A 293 8.57 1.81 -11.40
C HIS A 293 8.04 2.24 -12.77
N CYS A 294 7.28 3.34 -12.84
CA CYS A 294 6.88 3.94 -14.12
C CYS A 294 8.08 4.43 -14.94
N HIS A 295 9.15 4.90 -14.28
CA HIS A 295 10.44 5.23 -14.91
C HIS A 295 11.26 3.98 -15.32
N GLY A 296 10.67 2.78 -15.27
CA GLY A 296 11.28 1.53 -15.72
C GLY A 296 12.27 0.90 -14.74
N TRP A 297 12.36 1.43 -13.52
CA TRP A 297 13.17 0.86 -12.47
C TRP A 297 12.58 -0.43 -11.92
N ARG A 298 13.44 -1.28 -11.37
CA ARG A 298 13.08 -2.51 -10.66
C ARG A 298 13.41 -2.35 -9.17
N SER A 299 12.59 -2.87 -8.28
CA SER A 299 12.96 -3.02 -6.86
C SER A 299 13.27 -4.48 -6.52
N VAL A 300 13.88 -4.70 -5.35
CA VAL A 300 14.20 -6.05 -4.86
C VAL A 300 13.67 -6.22 -3.44
N TYR A 301 13.11 -7.39 -3.14
CA TYR A 301 12.70 -7.78 -1.80
C TYR A 301 13.75 -8.69 -1.14
N CYS A 302 14.40 -8.21 -0.07
CA CYS A 302 15.46 -8.95 0.61
C CYS A 302 14.99 -9.45 1.99
N ILE A 303 14.98 -10.76 2.19
CA ILE A 303 14.57 -11.41 3.45
C ILE A 303 15.76 -12.18 4.05
N PRO A 304 16.58 -11.53 4.90
CA PRO A 304 17.65 -12.22 5.59
C PRO A 304 17.13 -13.15 6.70
N LYS A 305 17.95 -14.16 7.04
CA LYS A 305 17.65 -15.11 8.13
C LYS A 305 17.37 -14.41 9.46
N ARG A 306 18.19 -13.41 9.81
CA ARG A 306 17.92 -12.50 10.93
C ARG A 306 17.21 -11.27 10.37
N PRO A 307 16.03 -10.88 10.90
CA PRO A 307 15.35 -9.67 10.48
C PRO A 307 16.29 -8.47 10.46
N ALA A 308 16.41 -7.81 9.31
CA ALA A 308 17.32 -6.68 9.14
C ALA A 308 16.92 -5.48 9.98
N PHE A 309 15.62 -5.19 9.98
CA PHE A 309 15.01 -4.10 10.70
C PHE A 309 13.92 -4.64 11.63
N LYS A 310 13.85 -4.08 12.82
CA LYS A 310 12.79 -4.34 13.79
C LYS A 310 12.22 -3.02 14.29
N GLY A 311 10.94 -2.99 14.63
CA GLY A 311 10.32 -1.80 15.20
C GLY A 311 9.23 -2.10 16.22
N SER A 312 8.63 -1.06 16.76
CA SER A 312 7.55 -1.17 17.76
C SER A 312 6.18 -1.22 17.09
N ALA A 313 5.36 -2.23 17.43
CA ALA A 313 3.99 -2.36 16.93
C ALA A 313 2.99 -1.50 17.75
N PRO A 314 1.85 -1.10 17.16
CA PRO A 314 0.74 -0.56 17.93
C PRO A 314 0.24 -1.57 18.97
N ILE A 315 -0.01 -1.08 20.19
CA ILE A 315 -0.25 -1.94 21.36
C ILE A 315 -1.75 -2.28 21.49
N ASN A 316 -2.66 -1.36 21.13
CA ASN A 316 -4.12 -1.55 21.24
C ASN A 316 -4.84 -1.50 19.88
N LEU A 317 -6.09 -1.98 19.87
CA LEU A 317 -6.94 -2.08 18.67
C LEU A 317 -7.24 -0.70 18.05
N SER A 318 -7.50 0.32 18.87
CA SER A 318 -7.84 1.66 18.38
C SER A 318 -6.67 2.26 17.59
N ASP A 319 -5.46 2.23 18.15
CA ASP A 319 -4.28 2.80 17.51
C ASP A 319 -3.93 2.04 16.21
N ARG A 320 -4.16 0.71 16.21
CA ARG A 320 -4.03 -0.11 15.00
C ARG A 320 -5.07 0.25 13.94
N LEU A 321 -6.34 0.47 14.30
CA LEU A 321 -7.38 0.88 13.34
C LEU A 321 -7.15 2.29 12.79
N HIS A 322 -6.63 3.24 13.59
CA HIS A 322 -6.23 4.55 13.08
C HIS A 322 -5.06 4.46 12.11
N GLN A 323 -4.12 3.54 12.33
CA GLN A 323 -3.05 3.28 11.38
C GLN A 323 -3.62 2.77 10.04
N VAL A 324 -4.53 1.79 10.07
CA VAL A 324 -5.18 1.25 8.87
C VAL A 324 -6.05 2.32 8.18
N LEU A 325 -6.75 3.16 8.94
CA LEU A 325 -7.51 4.30 8.41
C LEU A 325 -6.61 5.22 7.59
N ARG A 326 -5.40 5.55 8.10
CA ARG A 326 -4.44 6.40 7.37
C ARG A 326 -3.97 5.77 6.07
N TRP A 327 -3.72 4.46 6.06
CA TRP A 327 -3.34 3.74 4.84
C TRP A 327 -4.48 3.72 3.81
N ALA A 328 -5.71 3.46 4.26
CA ALA A 328 -6.88 3.46 3.41
C ALA A 328 -7.16 4.87 2.86
N LEU A 329 -7.07 5.91 3.69
CA LEU A 329 -7.24 7.30 3.26
C LEU A 329 -6.22 7.67 2.16
N GLY A 330 -4.93 7.39 2.39
CA GLY A 330 -3.90 7.68 1.40
C GLY A 330 -4.10 6.92 0.08
N SER A 331 -4.58 5.67 0.15
CA SER A 331 -4.93 4.88 -1.03
C SER A 331 -6.10 5.47 -1.80
N VAL A 332 -7.15 5.94 -1.11
CA VAL A 332 -8.29 6.65 -1.72
C VAL A 332 -7.86 7.99 -2.33
N GLU A 333 -6.96 8.72 -1.68
CA GLU A 333 -6.36 9.95 -2.24
C GLU A 333 -5.61 9.65 -3.54
N ILE A 334 -4.81 8.57 -3.59
CA ILE A 334 -4.11 8.15 -4.81
C ILE A 334 -5.13 7.78 -5.90
N LEU A 335 -6.17 7.01 -5.55
CA LEU A 335 -7.23 6.59 -6.46
C LEU A 335 -7.92 7.78 -7.13
N LEU A 336 -8.20 8.84 -6.37
CA LEU A 336 -8.88 10.04 -6.85
C LEU A 336 -7.92 11.11 -7.40
N SER A 337 -6.60 10.86 -7.37
CA SER A 337 -5.58 11.79 -7.87
C SER A 337 -5.25 11.60 -9.35
N ARG A 338 -4.46 12.54 -9.90
CA ARG A 338 -3.85 12.41 -11.24
C ARG A 338 -2.99 11.15 -11.38
N HIS A 339 -2.42 10.66 -10.28
CA HIS A 339 -1.45 9.56 -10.27
C HIS A 339 -2.08 8.18 -10.07
N CYS A 340 -3.38 8.02 -10.32
CA CYS A 340 -4.04 6.73 -10.20
C CYS A 340 -3.51 5.72 -11.25
N PRO A 341 -3.10 4.50 -10.85
CA PRO A 341 -2.58 3.46 -11.74
C PRO A 341 -3.52 3.04 -12.88
N ILE A 342 -4.82 3.33 -12.77
CA ILE A 342 -5.85 2.98 -13.77
C ILE A 342 -5.71 3.82 -15.04
N TRP A 343 -5.34 5.10 -14.96
CA TRP A 343 -5.20 6.01 -16.11
C TRP A 343 -3.81 6.63 -16.25
N TYR A 344 -3.01 6.64 -15.19
CA TYR A 344 -1.70 7.29 -15.20
C TYR A 344 -0.59 6.38 -15.76
N GLY A 345 0.33 6.98 -16.52
CA GLY A 345 1.59 6.33 -16.90
C GLY A 345 1.43 5.19 -17.90
N TYR A 346 0.51 5.25 -18.85
CA TYR A 346 0.48 4.29 -19.97
C TYR A 346 1.65 4.56 -20.94
N GLY A 347 2.24 3.49 -21.48
CA GLY A 347 3.43 3.59 -22.35
C GLY A 347 4.75 3.84 -21.61
N CYS A 348 4.76 3.74 -20.27
CA CYS A 348 5.96 3.88 -19.45
C CYS A 348 6.67 2.52 -19.23
N GLY A 349 7.67 2.49 -18.35
CA GLY A 349 8.42 1.28 -18.00
C GLY A 349 7.73 0.29 -17.04
N LEU A 350 6.46 0.53 -16.66
CA LEU A 350 5.69 -0.32 -15.74
C LEU A 350 5.12 -1.56 -16.44
N LYS A 351 5.37 -2.75 -15.89
CA LYS A 351 4.82 -4.00 -16.43
C LYS A 351 3.30 -4.11 -16.23
N PRO A 352 2.54 -4.76 -17.12
CA PRO A 352 1.08 -4.89 -16.99
C PRO A 352 0.64 -5.58 -15.68
N LEU A 353 1.32 -6.66 -15.28
CA LEU A 353 0.97 -7.37 -14.03
C LEU A 353 1.37 -6.57 -12.78
N GLU A 354 2.43 -5.79 -12.85
CA GLU A 354 2.80 -4.84 -11.78
C GLU A 354 1.75 -3.73 -11.65
N ARG A 355 1.27 -3.19 -12.78
CA ARG A 355 0.16 -2.24 -12.79
C ARG A 355 -1.08 -2.82 -12.13
N PHE A 356 -1.42 -4.08 -12.44
CA PHE A 356 -2.55 -4.74 -11.80
C PHE A 356 -2.40 -4.83 -10.28
N SER A 357 -1.18 -5.13 -9.79
CA SER A 357 -0.88 -5.07 -8.35
C SER A 357 -1.09 -3.67 -7.76
N TYR A 358 -0.57 -2.63 -8.41
CA TYR A 358 -0.77 -1.24 -7.96
C TYR A 358 -2.25 -0.83 -7.98
N ILE A 359 -3.03 -1.25 -8.98
CA ILE A 359 -4.47 -1.04 -9.01
C ILE A 359 -5.10 -1.69 -7.78
N ASN A 360 -4.79 -2.97 -7.51
CA ASN A 360 -5.28 -3.68 -6.32
C ASN A 360 -4.93 -2.94 -5.02
N SER A 361 -3.69 -2.48 -4.86
CA SER A 361 -3.24 -1.71 -3.69
C SER A 361 -3.90 -0.34 -3.53
N VAL A 362 -4.48 0.23 -4.58
CA VAL A 362 -5.13 1.56 -4.53
C VAL A 362 -6.65 1.43 -4.38
N VAL A 363 -7.26 0.41 -5.00
CA VAL A 363 -8.72 0.20 -4.98
C VAL A 363 -9.21 -0.62 -3.78
N TYR A 364 -8.33 -1.29 -3.03
CA TYR A 364 -8.76 -2.18 -1.94
C TYR A 364 -9.74 -1.55 -0.94
N PRO A 365 -9.70 -0.25 -0.57
CA PRO A 365 -10.66 0.31 0.36
C PRO A 365 -12.10 0.26 -0.17
N LEU A 366 -12.29 0.32 -1.50
CA LEU A 366 -13.62 0.24 -2.14
C LEU A 366 -14.35 -1.07 -1.82
N THR A 367 -13.62 -2.15 -1.53
CA THR A 367 -14.22 -3.45 -1.18
C THR A 367 -15.00 -3.40 0.14
N SER A 368 -14.80 -2.37 0.98
CA SER A 368 -15.56 -2.17 2.21
C SER A 368 -17.06 -1.97 1.98
N VAL A 369 -17.47 -1.30 0.90
CA VAL A 369 -18.89 -1.04 0.60
C VAL A 369 -19.66 -2.35 0.37
N PRO A 370 -19.26 -3.22 -0.59
CA PRO A 370 -19.93 -4.50 -0.76
C PRO A 370 -19.74 -5.43 0.45
N LEU A 371 -18.63 -5.32 1.19
CA LEU A 371 -18.41 -6.12 2.39
C LEU A 371 -19.39 -5.78 3.51
N VAL A 372 -19.66 -4.50 3.77
CA VAL A 372 -20.64 -4.07 4.78
C VAL A 372 -22.04 -4.55 4.41
N ALA A 373 -22.41 -4.42 3.13
CA ALA A 373 -23.67 -4.97 2.63
C ALA A 373 -23.72 -6.49 2.87
N TYR A 374 -22.69 -7.23 2.44
CA TYR A 374 -22.59 -8.67 2.61
C TYR A 374 -22.69 -9.12 4.07
N CYS A 375 -22.02 -8.44 5.01
CA CYS A 375 -22.11 -8.75 6.44
C CYS A 375 -23.48 -8.41 7.06
N THR A 376 -24.28 -7.56 6.42
CA THR A 376 -25.63 -7.17 6.87
C THR A 376 -26.70 -8.15 6.36
N LEU A 377 -26.50 -8.73 5.17
CA LEU A 377 -27.49 -9.61 4.52
C LEU A 377 -27.98 -10.78 5.39
N PRO A 378 -27.12 -11.53 6.12
CA PRO A 378 -27.58 -12.65 6.94
C PRO A 378 -28.55 -12.22 8.04
N ALA A 379 -28.27 -11.10 8.71
CA ALA A 379 -29.15 -10.53 9.73
C ALA A 379 -30.51 -10.14 9.14
N VAL A 380 -30.53 -9.49 7.97
CA VAL A 380 -31.78 -9.13 7.28
C VAL A 380 -32.57 -10.37 6.89
N CYS A 381 -31.92 -11.42 6.37
CA CYS A 381 -32.57 -12.68 6.01
C CYS A 381 -33.20 -13.39 7.21
N LEU A 382 -32.54 -13.34 8.38
CA LEU A 382 -33.06 -13.91 9.62
C LEU A 382 -34.22 -13.10 10.18
N LEU A 383 -34.15 -11.77 10.14
CA LEU A 383 -35.19 -10.89 10.69
C LEU A 383 -36.45 -10.79 9.82
N THR A 384 -36.29 -10.85 8.50
CA THR A 384 -37.44 -10.71 7.56
C THR A 384 -38.06 -12.04 7.18
N GLY A 385 -37.43 -13.16 7.52
CA GLY A 385 -37.88 -14.49 7.10
C GLY A 385 -37.68 -14.79 5.61
N LYS A 386 -37.23 -13.82 4.80
CA LYS A 386 -37.00 -13.98 3.36
C LYS A 386 -35.58 -14.45 3.08
N PHE A 387 -35.42 -15.55 2.35
CA PHE A 387 -34.12 -16.00 1.87
C PHE A 387 -33.86 -15.39 0.49
N ILE A 388 -32.65 -14.83 0.30
CA ILE A 388 -32.28 -14.15 -0.95
C ILE A 388 -32.01 -15.17 -2.08
N VAL A 389 -31.56 -16.38 -1.73
CA VAL A 389 -31.25 -17.43 -2.70
C VAL A 389 -32.44 -18.39 -2.79
N PRO A 390 -32.89 -18.80 -3.99
CA PRO A 390 -33.89 -19.86 -4.13
C PRO A 390 -33.33 -21.20 -3.63
N GLU A 391 -34.19 -22.22 -3.53
CA GLU A 391 -33.73 -23.58 -3.21
C GLU A 391 -32.62 -24.02 -4.18
N ILE A 392 -31.51 -24.47 -3.61
CA ILE A 392 -30.31 -24.81 -4.37
C ILE A 392 -30.53 -26.18 -5.01
N SER A 393 -30.55 -26.24 -6.35
CA SER A 393 -30.64 -27.50 -7.08
C SER A 393 -29.41 -28.39 -6.81
N ASN A 394 -29.54 -29.70 -7.04
CA ASN A 394 -28.41 -30.65 -6.89
C ASN A 394 -27.17 -30.20 -7.70
N TYR A 395 -27.39 -29.67 -8.90
CA TYR A 395 -26.32 -29.13 -9.74
C TYR A 395 -25.64 -27.90 -9.09
N ALA A 396 -26.42 -26.93 -8.61
CA ALA A 396 -25.89 -25.75 -7.95
C ALA A 396 -25.13 -26.11 -6.66
N SER A 397 -25.63 -27.08 -5.88
CA SER A 397 -24.95 -27.58 -4.68
C SER A 397 -23.57 -28.17 -4.99
N ILE A 398 -23.42 -28.92 -6.09
CA ILE A 398 -22.12 -29.45 -6.53
C ILE A 398 -21.17 -28.30 -6.88
N LEU A 399 -21.64 -27.29 -7.61
CA LEU A 399 -20.83 -26.11 -7.95
C LEU A 399 -20.36 -25.36 -6.70
N PHE A 400 -21.25 -25.16 -5.71
CA PHE A 400 -20.88 -24.54 -4.43
C PHE A 400 -19.81 -25.37 -3.70
N MET A 401 -19.97 -26.69 -3.61
CA MET A 401 -18.97 -27.55 -2.98
C MET A 401 -17.61 -27.50 -3.70
N LEU A 402 -17.60 -27.54 -5.03
CA LEU A 402 -16.37 -27.45 -5.83
C LEU A 402 -15.68 -26.09 -5.62
N MET A 403 -16.44 -25.01 -5.55
CA MET A 403 -15.90 -23.67 -5.26
C MET A 403 -15.25 -23.61 -3.87
N PHE A 404 -15.94 -24.07 -2.82
CA PHE A 404 -15.36 -24.09 -1.46
C PHE A 404 -14.13 -24.98 -1.36
N LEU A 405 -14.15 -26.15 -2.02
CA LEU A 405 -13.00 -27.04 -2.09
C LEU A 405 -11.83 -26.37 -2.81
N SER A 406 -12.08 -25.69 -3.93
CA SER A 406 -11.05 -24.96 -4.67
C SER A 406 -10.43 -23.85 -3.83
N ILE A 407 -11.24 -23.08 -3.09
CA ILE A 407 -10.74 -22.03 -2.18
C ILE A 407 -9.87 -22.68 -1.09
N ALA A 408 -10.36 -23.72 -0.42
CA ALA A 408 -9.63 -24.39 0.65
C ALA A 408 -8.28 -24.96 0.17
N VAL A 409 -8.27 -25.67 -0.96
CA VAL A 409 -7.03 -26.24 -1.55
C VAL A 409 -6.06 -25.13 -1.94
N THR A 410 -6.54 -24.06 -2.57
CA THR A 410 -5.70 -22.93 -2.98
C THR A 410 -5.08 -22.24 -1.77
N SER A 411 -5.86 -21.96 -0.73
CA SER A 411 -5.36 -21.36 0.50
C SER A 411 -4.32 -22.24 1.20
N ILE A 412 -4.53 -23.56 1.25
CA ILE A 412 -3.56 -24.51 1.83
C ILE A 412 -2.24 -24.49 1.06
N LEU A 413 -2.30 -24.53 -0.28
CA LEU A 413 -1.10 -24.48 -1.11
C LEU A 413 -0.34 -23.15 -0.94
N GLU A 414 -1.07 -22.04 -0.83
CA GLU A 414 -0.50 -20.71 -0.65
C GLU A 414 0.23 -20.57 0.69
N ILE A 415 -0.39 -21.01 1.79
CA ILE A 415 0.26 -20.94 3.12
C ILE A 415 1.45 -21.90 3.23
N GLN A 416 1.39 -23.07 2.58
CA GLN A 416 2.50 -24.03 2.55
C GLN A 416 3.72 -23.44 1.82
N TRP A 417 3.50 -22.81 0.65
CA TRP A 417 4.56 -22.12 -0.07
C TRP A 417 5.10 -20.91 0.70
N GLY A 418 4.21 -20.14 1.32
CA GLY A 418 4.55 -18.96 2.12
C GLY A 418 5.31 -19.26 3.41
N GLY A 419 5.18 -20.47 3.94
CA GLY A 419 5.65 -20.83 5.29
C GLY A 419 4.86 -20.12 6.40
N VAL A 420 3.57 -19.86 6.16
CA VAL A 420 2.69 -19.12 7.07
C VAL A 420 1.76 -20.09 7.81
N GLY A 421 1.52 -19.85 9.10
CA GLY A 421 0.58 -20.66 9.88
C GLY A 421 -0.87 -20.44 9.47
N ILE A 422 -1.71 -21.47 9.56
CA ILE A 422 -3.15 -21.32 9.26
C ILE A 422 -3.85 -20.34 10.20
N ASP A 423 -3.42 -20.30 11.47
CA ASP A 423 -3.93 -19.35 12.46
C ASP A 423 -3.60 -17.90 12.08
N ASP A 424 -2.43 -17.65 11.48
CA ASP A 424 -2.02 -16.33 11.01
C ASP A 424 -2.85 -15.90 9.79
N LEU A 425 -3.13 -16.82 8.87
CA LEU A 425 -4.01 -16.55 7.73
C LEU A 425 -5.42 -16.20 8.21
N TRP A 426 -6.00 -17.03 9.06
CA TRP A 426 -7.34 -16.79 9.62
C TRP A 426 -7.40 -15.47 10.38
N ARG A 427 -6.40 -15.17 11.20
CA ARG A 427 -6.30 -13.90 11.93
C ARG A 427 -6.22 -12.71 10.98
N ASN A 428 -5.48 -12.84 9.88
CA ASN A 428 -5.38 -11.81 8.86
C ASN A 428 -6.73 -11.57 8.18
N GLU A 429 -7.48 -12.62 7.82
CA GLU A 429 -8.83 -12.51 7.25
C GLU A 429 -9.81 -11.84 8.24
N GLN A 430 -9.80 -12.24 9.50
CA GLN A 430 -10.61 -11.59 10.54
C GLN A 430 -10.30 -10.09 10.64
N PHE A 431 -9.00 -9.74 10.66
CA PHE A 431 -8.58 -8.35 10.74
C PHE A 431 -8.90 -7.56 9.45
N TRP A 432 -8.85 -8.20 8.29
CA TRP A 432 -9.29 -7.63 7.02
C TRP A 432 -10.79 -7.30 7.04
N VAL A 433 -11.63 -8.22 7.54
CA VAL A 433 -13.07 -7.96 7.70
C VAL A 433 -13.31 -6.80 8.67
N ILE A 434 -12.66 -6.82 9.85
CA ILE A 434 -12.79 -5.75 10.86
C ILE A 434 -12.36 -4.40 10.27
N GLY A 435 -11.19 -4.33 9.61
CA GLY A 435 -10.69 -3.12 8.97
C GLY A 435 -11.57 -2.65 7.81
N GLY A 436 -12.13 -3.59 7.05
CA GLY A 436 -13.06 -3.37 5.96
C GLY A 436 -14.35 -2.68 6.41
N VAL A 437 -15.05 -3.27 7.38
CA VAL A 437 -16.32 -2.71 7.87
C VAL A 437 -16.15 -1.43 8.69
N SER A 438 -14.93 -1.11 9.11
CA SER A 438 -14.63 0.06 9.95
C SER A 438 -13.75 1.10 9.24
N ALA A 439 -12.42 0.98 9.36
CA ALA A 439 -11.44 1.94 8.90
C ALA A 439 -11.53 2.21 7.38
N HIS A 440 -11.69 1.18 6.55
CA HIS A 440 -11.78 1.36 5.09
C HIS A 440 -13.05 2.11 4.70
N LEU A 441 -14.19 1.76 5.31
CA LEU A 441 -15.47 2.43 5.07
C LEU A 441 -15.39 3.92 5.43
N PHE A 442 -14.84 4.25 6.61
CA PHE A 442 -14.64 5.63 7.03
C PHE A 442 -13.66 6.39 6.11
N ALA A 443 -12.57 5.75 5.70
CA ALA A 443 -11.61 6.35 4.78
C ALA A 443 -12.22 6.71 3.42
N LEU A 444 -13.12 5.87 2.88
CA LEU A 444 -13.82 6.17 1.63
C LEU A 444 -14.69 7.42 1.76
N PHE A 445 -15.50 7.51 2.81
CA PHE A 445 -16.35 8.68 3.02
C PHE A 445 -15.51 9.94 3.25
N GLN A 446 -14.44 9.87 4.04
CA GLN A 446 -13.53 10.99 4.27
C GLN A 446 -12.80 11.42 3.00
N GLY A 447 -12.28 10.47 2.21
CA GLY A 447 -11.58 10.75 0.96
C GLY A 447 -12.50 11.39 -0.08
N LEU A 448 -13.74 10.90 -0.20
CA LEU A 448 -14.75 11.48 -1.09
C LEU A 448 -15.13 12.90 -0.65
N LEU A 449 -15.39 13.13 0.64
CA LEU A 449 -15.66 14.47 1.17
C LEU A 449 -14.49 15.42 0.97
N LYS A 450 -13.25 14.96 1.12
CA LYS A 450 -12.06 15.77 0.89
C LYS A 450 -11.95 16.22 -0.56
N VAL A 451 -12.17 15.32 -1.52
CA VAL A 451 -12.09 15.63 -2.95
C VAL A 451 -13.25 16.51 -3.41
N LEU A 452 -14.48 16.26 -2.91
CA LEU A 452 -15.67 17.03 -3.32
C LEU A 452 -15.82 18.37 -2.59
N ALA A 453 -15.44 18.45 -1.32
CA ALA A 453 -15.64 19.64 -0.47
C ALA A 453 -14.36 20.38 -0.09
N GLY A 454 -13.18 19.91 -0.52
CA GLY A 454 -11.90 20.57 -0.27
C GLY A 454 -11.47 20.62 1.20
N VAL A 455 -12.12 19.83 2.08
CA VAL A 455 -11.85 19.85 3.53
C VAL A 455 -10.53 19.15 3.84
N ASN A 456 -9.57 19.90 4.36
CA ASN A 456 -8.30 19.35 4.82
C ASN A 456 -8.53 18.48 6.07
N THR A 457 -8.28 17.18 5.95
CA THR A 457 -8.30 16.25 7.08
C THR A 457 -7.07 16.47 7.96
N ASN A 458 -7.29 16.99 9.18
CA ASN A 458 -6.23 17.14 10.18
C ASN A 458 -5.67 15.76 10.56
N PHE A 459 -4.35 15.69 10.62
CA PHE A 459 -3.60 14.45 10.81
C PHE A 459 -3.11 14.35 12.25
N THR A 460 -3.50 13.28 12.95
CA THR A 460 -2.96 12.91 14.26
C THR A 460 -2.03 11.70 14.10
N VAL A 461 -0.81 11.80 14.63
CA VAL A 461 0.14 10.69 14.67
C VAL A 461 -0.33 9.71 15.74
N THR A 462 -0.45 8.43 15.39
CA THR A 462 -0.72 7.37 16.36
C THR A 462 0.47 7.21 17.29
N SER A 463 0.26 7.33 18.61
CA SER A 463 1.31 7.06 19.60
C SER A 463 1.77 5.62 19.49
N LYS A 464 3.07 5.42 19.29
CA LYS A 464 3.72 4.11 19.33
C LYS A 464 4.77 4.15 20.44
N GLY A 465 4.35 3.90 21.67
CA GLY A 465 5.25 3.82 22.81
C GLY A 465 4.57 4.04 24.16
N GLY A 466 4.77 3.07 25.04
CA GLY A 466 4.81 3.18 26.50
C GLY A 466 5.90 2.19 26.95
N ASP A 467 6.96 2.68 27.58
CA ASP A 467 8.09 1.89 28.11
C ASP A 467 7.82 1.47 29.57
N ASP A 468 6.57 1.10 29.84
CA ASP A 468 6.10 0.77 31.17
C ASP A 468 5.69 -0.71 31.21
N GLY A 469 6.07 -1.37 32.30
CA GLY A 469 6.04 -2.82 32.44
C GLY A 469 4.76 -3.54 32.02
N GLU A 470 4.99 -4.74 31.47
CA GLU A 470 4.08 -5.89 31.51
C GLU A 470 2.71 -5.74 30.84
N PHE A 471 2.67 -5.69 29.49
CA PHE A 471 1.48 -5.95 28.63
C PHE A 471 0.16 -5.25 29.04
N SER A 472 0.20 -4.26 29.92
CA SER A 472 -0.97 -3.72 30.63
C SER A 472 -1.80 -2.83 29.71
N GLU A 473 -1.14 -2.13 28.78
CA GLU A 473 -1.77 -1.29 27.77
C GLU A 473 -2.38 -2.06 26.58
N LEU A 474 -1.99 -3.33 26.35
CA LEU A 474 -2.47 -4.16 25.24
C LEU A 474 -3.98 -4.45 25.32
N TYR A 475 -4.54 -4.27 26.51
CA TYR A 475 -5.93 -4.52 26.84
C TYR A 475 -6.74 -3.27 27.17
N LEU A 476 -6.16 -2.07 27.02
CA LEU A 476 -6.89 -0.82 27.20
C LEU A 476 -7.78 -0.56 26.00
N PHE A 477 -9.08 -0.56 26.24
CA PHE A 477 -10.07 -0.22 25.23
C PHE A 477 -10.22 1.30 25.12
N LYS A 478 -9.87 1.86 23.96
CA LYS A 478 -10.09 3.28 23.62
C LYS A 478 -11.30 3.36 22.68
N TRP A 479 -12.38 3.97 23.14
CA TRP A 479 -13.59 4.16 22.32
C TRP A 479 -13.34 5.19 21.21
N THR A 480 -13.70 4.84 19.97
CA THR A 480 -13.65 5.75 18.81
C THR A 480 -14.81 5.49 17.86
N THR A 481 -15.21 6.52 17.09
CA THR A 481 -16.34 6.46 16.15
C THR A 481 -16.17 5.39 15.07
N ILE A 482 -14.93 5.02 14.74
CA ILE A 482 -14.59 3.96 13.78
C ILE A 482 -15.13 2.58 14.23
N LEU A 483 -15.36 2.39 15.53
CA LEU A 483 -15.86 1.13 16.10
C LEU A 483 -17.39 0.97 15.98
N ILE A 484 -18.12 2.03 15.59
CA ILE A 484 -19.60 1.98 15.53
C ILE A 484 -20.09 0.95 14.50
N PRO A 485 -19.66 0.97 13.21
CA PRO A 485 -20.14 -0.01 12.23
C PRO A 485 -19.90 -1.48 12.60
N PRO A 486 -18.69 -1.93 13.03
CA PRO A 486 -18.50 -3.32 13.42
C PRO A 486 -19.34 -3.70 14.65
N LEU A 487 -19.55 -2.79 15.59
CA LEU A 487 -20.42 -3.03 16.74
C LEU A 487 -21.89 -3.19 16.32
N THR A 488 -22.39 -2.31 15.45
CA THR A 488 -23.76 -2.40 14.93
C THR A 488 -23.97 -3.70 14.15
N LEU A 489 -23.02 -4.09 13.30
CA LEU A 489 -23.07 -5.36 12.55
C LEU A 489 -23.06 -6.58 13.47
N LEU A 490 -22.28 -6.54 14.55
CA LEU A 490 -22.25 -7.61 15.53
C LEU A 490 -23.61 -7.75 16.25
N ILE A 491 -24.16 -6.63 16.73
CA ILE A 491 -25.43 -6.61 17.46
C ILE A 491 -26.57 -7.08 16.57
N ILE A 492 -26.69 -6.57 15.34
CA ILE A 492 -27.80 -6.93 14.45
C ILE A 492 -27.74 -8.41 14.04
N ASN A 493 -26.55 -8.99 13.83
CA ASN A 493 -26.41 -10.41 13.53
C ASN A 493 -26.75 -11.28 14.75
N ILE A 494 -26.35 -10.89 15.97
CA ILE A 494 -26.74 -11.61 17.20
C ILE A 494 -28.26 -11.58 17.40
N ILE A 495 -28.89 -10.41 17.26
CA ILE A 495 -30.34 -10.29 17.34
C ILE A 495 -31.02 -11.13 16.26
N GLY A 496 -30.53 -11.07 15.02
CA GLY A 496 -31.03 -11.89 13.92
C GLY A 496 -30.99 -13.38 14.23
N VAL A 497 -29.89 -13.89 14.80
CA VAL A 497 -29.77 -15.29 15.22
C VAL A 497 -30.80 -15.65 16.29
N ILE A 498 -30.96 -14.82 17.33
CA ILE A 498 -31.93 -15.05 18.41
C ILE A 498 -33.36 -15.07 17.87
N VAL A 499 -33.71 -14.10 17.02
CA VAL A 499 -35.05 -14.01 16.42
C VAL A 499 -35.30 -15.19 15.48
N GLY A 500 -34.35 -15.53 14.61
CA GLY A 500 -34.49 -16.64 13.66
C GLY A 500 -34.65 -18.00 14.35
N ILE A 501 -33.92 -18.23 15.45
CA ILE A 501 -34.09 -19.46 16.25
C ILE A 501 -35.46 -19.47 16.95
N SER A 502 -35.87 -18.34 17.53
CA SER A 502 -37.17 -18.23 18.21
C SER A 502 -38.34 -18.48 17.25
N ASP A 503 -38.28 -17.90 16.04
CA ASP A 503 -39.29 -18.08 14.99
C ASP A 503 -39.38 -19.53 14.52
N ALA A 504 -38.25 -20.19 14.30
CA ALA A 504 -38.22 -21.60 13.89
C ALA A 504 -38.73 -22.56 14.97
N ILE A 505 -38.51 -22.25 16.26
CA ILE A 505 -39.09 -22.98 17.38
C ILE A 505 -40.61 -22.79 17.42
N SER A 506 -41.11 -21.61 17.05
CA SER A 506 -42.54 -21.29 17.06
C SER A 506 -43.30 -21.90 15.87
N ASN A 507 -42.68 -21.93 14.68
CA ASN A 507 -43.34 -22.31 13.42
C ASN A 507 -43.17 -23.79 13.04
N GLY A 508 -42.43 -24.59 13.82
CA GLY A 508 -42.30 -26.03 13.64
C GLY A 508 -41.18 -26.47 12.66
N TYR A 509 -41.06 -27.79 12.48
CA TYR A 509 -39.89 -28.44 11.85
C TYR A 509 -39.62 -28.03 10.39
N GLU A 510 -40.63 -27.62 9.62
CA GLU A 510 -40.47 -27.26 8.20
C GLU A 510 -39.58 -26.02 7.99
N SER A 511 -39.45 -25.16 9.01
CA SER A 511 -38.62 -23.96 8.96
C SER A 511 -37.12 -24.20 9.18
N TRP A 512 -36.72 -25.40 9.63
CA TRP A 512 -35.35 -25.69 10.08
C TRP A 512 -34.32 -25.83 8.94
N GLY A 513 -34.73 -26.34 7.78
CA GLY A 513 -33.85 -26.47 6.62
C GLY A 513 -33.33 -25.11 6.13
N PRO A 514 -34.23 -24.17 5.75
CA PRO A 514 -33.85 -22.81 5.35
C PRO A 514 -33.14 -22.01 6.45
N LEU A 515 -33.46 -22.28 7.73
CA LEU A 515 -32.81 -21.65 8.87
C LEU A 515 -31.31 -21.97 8.93
N PHE A 516 -30.91 -23.22 8.65
CA PHE A 516 -29.52 -23.65 8.78
C PHE A 516 -28.57 -22.82 7.90
N GLY A 517 -28.95 -22.58 6.65
CA GLY A 517 -28.16 -21.74 5.73
C GLY A 517 -28.04 -20.30 6.22
N ARG A 518 -29.13 -19.71 6.72
CA ARG A 518 -29.13 -18.33 7.25
C ARG A 518 -28.29 -18.20 8.52
N LEU A 519 -28.40 -19.17 9.42
CA LEU A 519 -27.59 -19.24 10.64
C LEU A 519 -26.11 -19.41 10.31
N PHE A 520 -25.76 -20.26 9.34
CA PHE A 520 -24.36 -20.45 8.93
C PHE A 520 -23.69 -19.13 8.54
N PHE A 521 -24.33 -18.32 7.68
CA PHE A 521 -23.76 -17.04 7.27
C PHE A 521 -23.70 -16.02 8.40
N ALA A 522 -24.72 -15.93 9.26
CA ALA A 522 -24.71 -15.02 10.40
C ALA A 522 -23.62 -15.39 11.42
N ILE A 523 -23.47 -16.69 11.72
CA ILE A 523 -22.40 -17.20 12.59
C ILE A 523 -21.04 -16.93 11.96
N TRP A 524 -20.88 -17.11 10.65
CA TRP A 524 -19.64 -16.80 9.94
C TRP A 524 -19.23 -15.34 10.12
N VAL A 525 -20.17 -14.39 10.00
CA VAL A 525 -19.91 -12.96 10.26
C VAL A 525 -19.51 -12.71 11.71
N ILE A 526 -20.25 -13.30 12.67
CA ILE A 526 -19.96 -13.16 14.11
C ILE A 526 -18.56 -13.71 14.44
N LEU A 527 -18.17 -14.85 13.86
CA LEU A 527 -16.84 -15.44 14.05
C LEU A 527 -15.71 -14.55 13.51
N HIS A 528 -15.93 -13.83 12.40
CA HIS A 528 -14.96 -12.86 11.89
C HIS A 528 -14.82 -11.63 12.78
N LEU A 529 -15.92 -11.17 13.39
CA LEU A 529 -15.95 -10.03 14.30
C LEU A 529 -15.62 -10.40 15.76
N TYR A 530 -15.43 -11.69 16.07
CA TYR A 530 -15.14 -12.15 17.43
C TYR A 530 -13.85 -11.57 18.05
N PRO A 531 -12.72 -11.42 17.32
CA PRO A 531 -11.54 -10.76 17.86
C PRO A 531 -11.79 -9.30 18.23
N PHE A 532 -12.66 -8.61 17.48
CA PHE A 532 -13.09 -7.25 17.80
C PHE A 532 -13.88 -7.23 19.12
N LEU A 533 -14.83 -8.15 19.32
CA LEU A 533 -15.54 -8.30 20.60
C LEU A 533 -14.58 -8.57 21.76
N LYS A 534 -13.62 -9.49 21.59
CA LYS A 534 -12.55 -9.75 22.57
C LYS A 534 -11.67 -8.52 22.84
N GLY A 535 -11.43 -7.70 21.83
CA GLY A 535 -10.69 -6.44 21.96
C GLY A 535 -11.48 -5.40 22.76
N MET A 536 -12.79 -5.28 22.54
CA MET A 536 -13.68 -4.39 23.29
C MET A 536 -13.79 -4.77 24.76
N MET A 537 -13.84 -6.06 25.05
CA MET A 537 -13.98 -6.56 26.43
C MET A 537 -12.70 -6.37 27.28
N GLY A 538 -11.56 -6.01 26.66
CA GLY A 538 -10.33 -5.64 27.33
C GLY A 538 -9.86 -6.64 28.40
N ARG A 539 -9.13 -6.14 29.41
CA ARG A 539 -8.77 -6.87 30.64
C ARG A 539 -9.89 -6.74 31.66
N GLN A 540 -11.17 -6.80 31.26
CA GLN A 540 -12.22 -7.08 32.25
C GLN A 540 -12.10 -8.55 32.66
N THR A 541 -11.10 -8.84 33.48
CA THR A 541 -10.94 -10.08 34.26
C THR A 541 -12.16 -10.35 35.16
N ASN A 542 -13.13 -9.43 35.24
CA ASN A 542 -14.25 -9.47 36.16
C ASN A 542 -15.63 -9.55 35.50
N VAL A 543 -15.75 -9.64 34.17
CA VAL A 543 -17.00 -10.13 33.56
C VAL A 543 -16.79 -11.60 33.28
N PRO A 544 -17.09 -12.50 34.24
CA PRO A 544 -16.96 -13.92 34.00
C PRO A 544 -17.79 -14.25 32.77
N THR A 545 -17.24 -15.01 31.84
CA THR A 545 -17.92 -15.45 30.60
C THR A 545 -19.30 -16.02 30.91
N ILE A 546 -19.47 -16.55 32.12
CA ILE A 546 -20.75 -16.98 32.70
C ILE A 546 -21.83 -15.89 32.69
N LEU A 547 -21.54 -14.63 33.01
CA LEU A 547 -22.53 -13.54 32.99
C LEU A 547 -23.01 -13.28 31.56
N ILE A 548 -22.12 -13.29 30.58
CA ILE A 548 -22.49 -13.12 29.17
C ILE A 548 -23.35 -14.29 28.70
N VAL A 549 -22.96 -15.52 29.05
CA VAL A 549 -23.74 -16.72 28.76
C VAL A 549 -25.12 -16.63 29.42
N TRP A 550 -25.21 -16.21 30.68
CA TRP A 550 -26.47 -16.00 31.39
C TRP A 550 -27.31 -14.89 30.76
N SER A 551 -26.73 -13.76 30.36
CA SER A 551 -27.45 -12.69 29.67
C SER A 551 -28.00 -13.14 28.32
N ILE A 552 -27.23 -13.92 27.54
CA ILE A 552 -27.68 -14.51 26.27
C ILE A 552 -28.83 -15.50 26.51
N LEU A 553 -28.70 -16.37 27.52
CA LEU A 553 -29.77 -17.30 27.92
C LEU A 553 -31.04 -16.56 28.33
N LEU A 554 -30.92 -15.55 29.20
CA LEU A 554 -32.04 -14.75 29.67
C LEU A 554 -32.73 -14.01 28.51
N ALA A 555 -31.94 -13.38 27.62
CA ALA A 555 -32.47 -12.71 26.42
C ALA A 555 -33.17 -13.70 25.46
N SER A 556 -32.66 -14.92 25.34
CA SER A 556 -33.28 -15.98 24.54
C SER A 556 -34.61 -16.42 25.15
N ILE A 557 -34.67 -16.61 26.47
CA ILE A 557 -35.90 -16.94 27.21
C ILE A 557 -36.92 -15.82 27.06
N PHE A 558 -36.53 -14.55 27.25
CA PHE A 558 -37.43 -13.41 27.05
C PHE A 558 -37.95 -13.31 25.62
N SER A 559 -37.09 -13.57 24.61
CA SER A 559 -37.50 -13.56 23.21
C SER A 559 -38.50 -14.69 22.90
N LEU A 560 -38.29 -15.89 23.44
CA LEU A 560 -39.22 -17.02 23.32
C LEU A 560 -40.55 -16.75 24.02
N LEU A 561 -40.51 -16.20 25.24
CA LEU A 561 -41.71 -15.78 25.97
C LEU A 561 -42.48 -14.71 25.20
N TRP A 562 -41.78 -13.71 24.67
CA TRP A 562 -42.38 -12.65 23.87
C TRP A 562 -43.07 -13.23 22.62
N VAL A 563 -42.41 -14.09 21.85
CA VAL A 563 -43.01 -14.71 20.66
C VAL A 563 -44.27 -15.53 21.02
N ARG A 564 -44.28 -16.23 22.15
CA ARG A 564 -45.46 -16.99 22.59
C ARG A 564 -46.61 -16.13 23.13
N VAL A 565 -46.28 -15.06 23.86
CA VAL A 565 -47.26 -14.21 24.55
C VAL A 565 -47.80 -13.10 23.63
N ASN A 566 -47.00 -12.62 22.67
CA ASN A 566 -47.36 -11.48 21.85
C ASN A 566 -48.59 -11.79 20.95
N PRO A 567 -49.74 -11.14 21.20
CA PRO A 567 -50.96 -11.39 20.45
C PRO A 567 -50.96 -10.77 19.04
N PHE A 568 -49.96 -9.97 18.71
CA PHE A 568 -49.84 -9.24 17.44
C PHE A 568 -49.00 -9.95 16.37
N LEU A 569 -48.36 -11.08 16.70
CA LEU A 569 -47.77 -11.95 15.69
C LEU A 569 -48.91 -12.73 15.05
N ALA A 570 -49.08 -12.57 13.73
CA ALA A 570 -50.09 -13.29 12.96
C ALA A 570 -49.83 -14.80 13.04
N ARG A 571 -50.47 -15.47 14.02
CA ARG A 571 -50.67 -16.92 13.99
C ARG A 571 -51.47 -17.15 12.72
N GLY A 572 -50.91 -17.93 11.78
CA GLY A 572 -51.45 -18.12 10.43
C GLY A 572 -52.97 -18.08 10.40
N GLY A 573 -53.51 -17.29 9.47
CA GLY A 573 -54.95 -17.10 9.31
C GLY A 573 -55.69 -18.43 9.39
N ILE A 574 -56.89 -18.38 9.98
CA ILE A 574 -57.81 -19.51 10.12
C ILE A 574 -57.78 -20.32 8.82
N VAL A 575 -57.54 -21.63 8.93
CA VAL A 575 -57.66 -22.55 7.80
C VAL A 575 -59.10 -22.43 7.28
N LEU A 576 -59.28 -21.72 6.17
CA LEU A 576 -60.57 -21.62 5.50
C LEU A 576 -60.78 -22.95 4.77
N GLU A 577 -61.58 -23.83 5.36
CA GLU A 577 -62.16 -24.95 4.62
C GLU A 577 -63.12 -24.40 3.55
N VAL A 578 -63.08 -25.02 2.36
CA VAL A 578 -64.05 -24.73 1.31
C VAL A 578 -65.42 -25.07 1.85
N CYS A 579 -66.24 -24.05 2.13
CA CYS A 579 -67.66 -24.23 2.39
C CYS A 579 -68.26 -24.85 1.13
N GLY A 580 -68.66 -26.12 1.18
CA GLY A 580 -69.26 -26.86 0.07
C GLY A 580 -70.67 -26.37 -0.32
N LEU A 581 -70.91 -25.06 -0.21
CA LEU A 581 -72.11 -24.41 -0.72
C LEU A 581 -71.79 -23.85 -2.09
N ASP A 582 -72.48 -24.38 -3.08
CA ASP A 582 -72.55 -23.86 -4.42
C ASP A 582 -73.29 -22.53 -4.39
N CYS A 583 -72.58 -21.44 -4.68
CA CYS A 583 -73.13 -20.09 -4.75
C CYS A 583 -73.18 -19.66 -6.22
N ASP A 584 -73.92 -20.42 -7.03
CA ASP A 584 -74.41 -19.99 -8.34
C ASP A 584 -75.73 -19.22 -8.21
#